data_AF-A0A7C6EL53-F1
#
_entry.id   AF-A0A7C6EL53-F1
#
_cell.length_a   1.000
_cell.length_b   1.000
_cell.length_c   1.000
_cell.angle_alpha   90.00
_cell.angle_beta   90.00
_cell.angle_gamma   90.00
#
_symmetry.space_group_name_H-M   'P 1'
#
loop_
_entity.id
_entity.type
_entity.pdbx_description
1 polymer ?
#
loop_
_entity_poly.entity_id
_entity_poly.type
_entity_poly.pdbx_seq_one_letter_code
_entity_poly.pdbx_strand_id
1 'polypeptide(L)'
;MLHVFDQNGRLLDSFGGLFAVPEEFAAMREAPMFAAPLKFSGSKDGRIFVLNPYRFEVSIFKQGKLAGVLRGKNDLFKPLQRLGQGFVATAANIFPVANYILVALRRFEIKEHPADVFSDNKQVGSLALPGEMVAVDGQGRLYFVEETDYPKIIRCAASEAGR
;
A
#
# COMPACT_ATOMS: atom_id res chain seq x y z
N MET A 1 4.03 -11.20 -10.42
CA MET A 1 2.63 -11.62 -10.67
C MET A 1 2.01 -11.90 -9.30
N LEU A 2 0.77 -11.48 -9.05
CA LEU A 2 0.06 -11.75 -7.80
C LEU A 2 -1.05 -12.76 -8.07
N HIS A 3 -1.07 -13.86 -7.33
CA HIS A 3 -2.08 -14.91 -7.44
C HIS A 3 -2.91 -14.97 -6.16
N VAL A 4 -4.22 -15.16 -6.30
CA VAL A 4 -5.15 -15.35 -5.19
C VAL A 4 -5.70 -16.75 -5.28
N PHE A 5 -5.57 -17.51 -4.20
CA PHE A 5 -6.08 -18.87 -4.08
C PHE A 5 -7.12 -18.93 -2.96
N ASP A 6 -8.07 -19.85 -3.08
CA ASP A 6 -8.91 -20.23 -1.95
C ASP A 6 -8.16 -21.16 -0.99
N GLN A 7 -8.80 -21.47 0.15
CA GLN A 7 -8.25 -22.35 1.18
C GLN A 7 -7.97 -23.79 0.71
N ASN A 8 -8.54 -24.21 -0.43
CA ASN A 8 -8.29 -25.52 -1.02
C ASN A 8 -7.18 -25.47 -2.09
N GLY A 9 -6.53 -24.31 -2.28
CA GLY A 9 -5.48 -24.12 -3.26
C GLY A 9 -5.99 -23.90 -4.70
N ARG A 10 -7.30 -23.67 -4.89
CA ARG A 10 -7.83 -23.35 -6.21
C ARG A 10 -7.56 -21.88 -6.53
N LEU A 11 -7.02 -21.63 -7.73
CA LEU A 11 -6.79 -20.28 -8.22
C LEU A 11 -8.12 -19.54 -8.38
N LEU A 12 -8.30 -18.46 -7.62
CA LEU A 12 -9.43 -17.54 -7.73
C LEU A 12 -9.12 -16.43 -8.72
N ASP A 13 -7.89 -15.94 -8.71
CA ASP A 13 -7.52 -14.76 -9.49
C ASP A 13 -6.01 -14.64 -9.74
N SER A 14 -5.66 -13.90 -10.78
CA SER A 14 -4.28 -13.62 -11.16
C SER A 14 -4.12 -12.22 -11.73
N PHE A 15 -3.26 -11.44 -11.09
CA PHE A 15 -2.94 -10.07 -11.47
C PHE A 15 -1.53 -10.03 -12.08
N GLY A 16 -1.48 -9.79 -13.39
CA GLY A 16 -0.27 -9.47 -14.16
C GLY A 16 -0.53 -8.23 -15.00
N GLY A 17 0.53 -7.47 -15.34
CA GLY A 17 0.37 -6.32 -16.24
C GLY A 17 -0.45 -5.16 -15.65
N LEU A 18 -0.41 -4.93 -14.33
CA LEU A 18 -1.27 -3.95 -13.65
C LEU A 18 -0.96 -2.51 -14.02
N PHE A 19 0.28 -2.22 -14.42
CA PHE A 19 0.76 -0.87 -14.62
C PHE A 19 1.32 -0.69 -16.02
N ALA A 20 0.98 0.42 -16.65
CA ALA A 20 1.63 0.87 -17.86
C ALA A 20 3.09 1.24 -17.53
N VAL A 21 4.03 0.50 -18.10
CA VAL A 21 5.46 0.71 -17.92
C VAL A 21 5.87 2.01 -18.64
N PRO A 22 6.44 3.01 -17.95
CA PRO A 22 6.94 4.24 -18.56
C PRO A 22 7.98 3.97 -19.64
N GLU A 23 8.12 4.91 -20.58
CA GLU A 23 9.01 4.75 -21.75
C GLU A 23 10.49 4.61 -21.36
N GLU A 24 10.91 5.25 -20.26
CA GLU A 24 12.26 5.09 -19.70
C GLU A 24 12.59 3.62 -19.33
N PHE A 25 11.57 2.78 -19.14
CA PHE A 25 11.69 1.35 -18.88
C PHE A 25 11.12 0.49 -20.01
N ALA A 26 10.94 1.03 -21.22
CA ALA A 26 10.35 0.30 -22.35
C ALA A 26 11.10 -0.99 -22.69
N ALA A 27 12.44 -0.97 -22.60
CA ALA A 27 13.28 -2.15 -22.80
C ALA A 27 13.02 -3.28 -21.79
N MET A 28 12.40 -2.97 -20.65
CA MET A 28 12.07 -3.90 -19.58
C MET A 28 10.58 -4.24 -19.52
N ARG A 29 9.76 -3.82 -20.50
CA ARG A 29 8.30 -3.98 -20.49
C ARG A 29 7.85 -5.44 -20.36
N GLU A 30 8.59 -6.36 -20.98
CA GLU A 30 8.32 -7.80 -20.93
C GLU A 30 8.76 -8.45 -19.61
N ALA A 31 9.55 -7.75 -18.78
CA ALA A 31 9.95 -8.26 -17.48
C ALA A 31 8.79 -8.08 -16.48
N PRO A 32 8.18 -9.18 -15.96
CA PRO A 32 6.94 -9.09 -15.17
C PRO A 32 7.04 -8.19 -13.94
N MET A 33 8.24 -7.99 -13.40
CA MET A 33 8.49 -7.14 -12.23
C MET A 33 8.17 -5.65 -12.47
N PHE A 34 8.27 -5.16 -13.72
CA PHE A 34 7.97 -3.76 -14.07
C PHE A 34 6.48 -3.51 -14.22
N ALA A 35 5.68 -4.55 -14.46
CA ALA A 35 4.24 -4.42 -14.60
C ALA A 35 3.48 -5.02 -13.39
N ALA A 36 4.19 -5.52 -12.38
CA ALA A 36 3.63 -6.11 -11.18
C ALA A 36 3.79 -5.17 -9.96
N PRO A 37 2.92 -5.31 -8.94
CA PRO A 37 3.10 -4.57 -7.70
C PRO A 37 4.28 -5.16 -6.91
N LEU A 38 5.08 -4.28 -6.29
CA LEU A 38 6.17 -4.69 -5.39
C LEU A 38 5.61 -5.30 -4.10
N LYS A 39 4.52 -4.72 -3.59
CA LYS A 39 3.81 -5.14 -2.39
C LYS A 39 2.32 -4.92 -2.59
N PHE A 40 1.51 -5.76 -1.94
CA PHE A 40 0.07 -5.58 -1.85
C PHE A 40 -0.37 -5.61 -0.38
N SER A 41 -1.54 -5.05 -0.11
CA SER A 41 -2.24 -5.22 1.17
C SER A 41 -3.62 -5.80 0.91
N GLY A 42 -4.04 -6.75 1.75
CA GLY A 42 -5.37 -7.34 1.71
C GLY A 42 -6.20 -6.85 2.88
N SER A 43 -7.51 -6.74 2.69
CA SER A 43 -8.46 -6.45 3.76
C SER A 43 -9.49 -7.55 3.92
N LYS A 44 -10.15 -7.58 5.08
CA LYS A 44 -11.10 -8.65 5.44
C LYS A 44 -12.31 -8.75 4.50
N ASP A 45 -12.69 -7.65 3.85
CA ASP A 45 -13.80 -7.63 2.90
C ASP A 45 -13.41 -8.10 1.48
N GLY A 46 -12.18 -8.63 1.34
CA GLY A 46 -11.65 -9.16 0.09
C GLY A 46 -11.10 -8.09 -0.86
N ARG A 47 -10.98 -6.82 -0.45
CA ARG A 47 -10.25 -5.83 -1.25
C ARG A 47 -8.75 -6.05 -1.19
N ILE A 48 -8.11 -5.87 -2.34
CA ILE A 48 -6.66 -5.85 -2.51
C ILE A 48 -6.24 -4.44 -2.91
N PHE A 49 -5.21 -3.92 -2.25
CA PHE A 49 -4.65 -2.61 -2.46
C PHE A 49 -3.23 -2.76 -2.99
N VAL A 50 -2.92 -2.07 -4.09
CA VAL A 50 -1.58 -2.08 -4.67
C VAL A 50 -1.14 -0.66 -4.96
N LEU A 51 0.06 -0.31 -4.51
CA LEU A 51 0.70 0.96 -4.85
C LEU A 51 1.30 0.85 -6.25
N ASN A 52 1.03 1.84 -7.10
CA ASN A 52 1.66 1.97 -8.40
C ASN A 52 3.16 2.30 -8.22
N PRO A 53 4.10 1.54 -8.82
CA PRO A 53 5.52 1.79 -8.66
C PRO A 53 5.99 3.08 -9.35
N TYR A 54 5.20 3.65 -10.27
CA TYR A 54 5.58 4.83 -11.06
C TYR A 54 4.91 6.12 -10.62
N ARG A 55 3.80 6.04 -9.88
CA ARG A 55 2.97 7.18 -9.48
C ARG A 55 2.42 6.97 -8.08
N PHE A 56 2.17 8.04 -7.34
CA PHE A 56 1.49 7.95 -6.05
C PHE A 56 -0.02 7.71 -6.23
N GLU A 57 -0.33 6.50 -6.68
CA GLU A 57 -1.69 6.02 -6.93
C GLU A 57 -1.84 4.62 -6.31
N VAL A 58 -2.97 4.39 -5.64
CA VAL A 58 -3.32 3.06 -5.11
C VAL A 58 -4.48 2.51 -5.92
N SER A 59 -4.27 1.40 -6.60
CA SER A 59 -5.36 0.65 -7.24
C SER A 59 -6.03 -0.27 -6.23
N ILE A 60 -7.35 -0.24 -6.21
CA ILE A 60 -8.20 -1.06 -5.32
C ILE A 60 -8.90 -2.10 -6.18
N PHE A 61 -8.66 -3.37 -5.91
CA PHE A 61 -9.33 -4.49 -6.57
C PHE A 61 -10.31 -5.15 -5.62
N LYS A 62 -11.46 -5.58 -6.14
CA LYS A 62 -12.44 -6.41 -5.42
C LYS A 62 -13.01 -7.43 -6.39
N GLN A 63 -13.02 -8.71 -5.99
CA GLN A 63 -13.48 -9.81 -6.85
C GLN A 63 -12.83 -9.78 -8.26
N GLY A 64 -11.52 -9.48 -8.30
CA GLY A 64 -10.73 -9.42 -9.53
C GLY A 64 -10.92 -8.24 -10.44
N LYS A 65 -11.78 -7.29 -10.07
CA LYS A 65 -12.03 -6.09 -10.87
C LYS A 65 -11.48 -4.87 -10.17
N LEU A 66 -10.99 -3.92 -10.97
CA LEU A 66 -10.63 -2.60 -10.49
C LEU A 66 -11.89 -1.90 -9.96
N ALA A 67 -11.94 -1.70 -8.64
CA ALA A 67 -13.05 -1.07 -7.94
C ALA A 67 -12.83 0.44 -7.76
N GLY A 68 -11.57 0.90 -7.77
CA GLY A 68 -11.24 2.31 -7.63
C GLY A 68 -9.74 2.58 -7.71
N VAL A 69 -9.39 3.85 -7.83
CA VAL A 69 -8.01 4.34 -7.79
C VAL A 69 -7.95 5.54 -6.86
N LEU A 70 -7.15 5.45 -5.80
CA LEU A 70 -6.80 6.60 -4.97
C LEU A 70 -5.66 7.35 -5.65
N ARG A 71 -5.83 8.65 -5.85
CA ARG A 71 -4.79 9.52 -6.42
C ARG A 71 -4.44 10.59 -5.40
N GLY A 72 -3.16 10.75 -5.12
CA GLY A 72 -2.68 11.74 -4.17
C GLY A 72 -1.39 12.40 -4.61
N LYS A 73 -0.82 13.19 -3.71
CA LYS A 73 0.54 13.70 -3.78
C LYS A 73 1.24 13.40 -2.46
N ASN A 74 2.48 12.95 -2.54
CA ASN A 74 3.34 12.78 -1.39
C ASN A 74 4.79 12.98 -1.85
N ASP A 75 5.48 13.99 -1.30
CA ASP A 75 6.85 14.34 -1.67
C ASP A 75 7.87 13.25 -1.29
N LEU A 76 7.48 12.40 -0.34
CA LEU A 76 8.21 11.22 0.07
C LEU A 76 8.04 10.05 -0.91
N PHE A 77 7.05 10.05 -1.79
CA PHE A 77 6.95 9.01 -2.79
C PHE A 77 8.07 9.18 -3.83
N LYS A 78 8.84 8.11 -4.04
CA LYS A 78 9.82 8.03 -5.13
C LYS A 78 9.36 6.93 -6.10
N PRO A 79 9.12 7.28 -7.39
CA PRO A 79 8.89 6.28 -8.43
C PRO A 79 10.02 5.25 -8.49
N LEU A 80 9.76 4.13 -9.14
CA LEU A 80 10.77 3.12 -9.44
C LEU A 80 11.98 3.77 -10.13
N GLN A 81 13.16 3.54 -9.57
CA GLN A 81 14.41 4.14 -10.00
C GLN A 81 15.47 3.06 -10.16
N ARG A 82 16.37 3.26 -11.12
CA ARG A 82 17.57 2.45 -11.27
C ARG A 82 18.63 2.93 -10.28
N LEU A 83 19.14 2.02 -9.46
CA LEU A 83 20.24 2.28 -8.53
C LEU A 83 21.37 1.28 -8.80
N GLY A 84 22.42 1.76 -9.46
CA GLY A 84 23.52 0.90 -9.94
C GLY A 84 23.01 -0.17 -10.92
N GLN A 85 23.21 -1.44 -10.57
CA GLN A 85 22.71 -2.59 -11.34
C GLN A 85 21.30 -3.04 -10.93
N GLY A 86 20.71 -2.44 -9.89
CA GLY A 86 19.39 -2.81 -9.37
C GLY A 86 18.30 -1.78 -9.62
N PHE A 87 17.09 -2.10 -9.17
CA PHE A 87 15.94 -1.21 -9.16
C PHE A 87 15.39 -1.11 -7.73
N VAL A 88 15.02 0.11 -7.34
CA VAL A 88 14.37 0.38 -6.06
C VAL A 88 13.05 1.09 -6.33
N ALA A 89 12.02 0.76 -5.57
CA ALA A 89 10.74 1.44 -5.65
C ALA A 89 10.16 1.61 -4.25
N THR A 90 9.36 2.67 -4.08
CA THR A 90 8.62 2.89 -2.84
C THR A 90 7.57 1.78 -2.66
N ALA A 91 7.49 1.20 -1.47
CA ALA A 91 6.42 0.29 -1.06
C ALA A 91 5.52 0.97 -0.02
N ALA A 92 4.32 0.45 0.19
CA ALA A 92 3.42 0.95 1.23
C ALA A 92 2.68 -0.18 1.96
N ASN A 93 2.35 0.10 3.21
CA ASN A 93 1.33 -0.62 3.98
C ASN A 93 0.02 0.15 3.83
N ILE A 94 -1.02 -0.52 3.33
CA ILE A 94 -2.30 0.13 3.00
C ILE A 94 -3.42 -0.57 3.76
N PHE A 95 -4.13 0.18 4.60
CA PHE A 95 -5.19 -0.40 5.42
C PHE A 95 -6.47 0.43 5.38
N PRO A 96 -7.63 -0.20 5.09
CA PRO A 96 -8.92 0.43 5.31
C PRO A 96 -9.24 0.45 6.82
N VAL A 97 -9.70 1.59 7.31
CA VAL A 97 -10.04 1.82 8.71
C VAL A 97 -11.29 2.71 8.77
N ALA A 98 -12.41 2.15 9.24
CA ALA A 98 -13.71 2.81 9.19
C ALA A 98 -14.01 3.34 7.77
N ASN A 99 -14.21 4.66 7.63
CA ASN A 99 -14.49 5.33 6.36
C ASN A 99 -13.22 5.77 5.60
N TYR A 100 -12.04 5.51 6.17
CA TYR A 100 -10.77 5.97 5.64
C TYR A 100 -9.94 4.83 5.06
N ILE A 101 -9.00 5.19 4.19
CA ILE A 101 -7.90 4.33 3.78
C ILE A 101 -6.60 5.04 4.15
N LEU A 102 -5.78 4.37 4.96
CA LEU A 102 -4.46 4.84 5.36
C LEU A 102 -3.41 4.25 4.44
N VAL A 103 -2.55 5.09 3.88
CA VAL A 103 -1.42 4.71 3.02
C VAL A 103 -0.13 5.12 3.71
N ALA A 104 0.56 4.18 4.35
CA ALA A 104 1.85 4.42 5.01
C ALA A 104 2.99 3.93 4.12
N LEU A 105 3.80 4.85 3.60
CA LEU A 105 4.98 4.50 2.81
C LEU A 105 6.02 3.80 3.70
N ARG A 106 6.58 2.69 3.25
CA ARG A 106 7.70 2.03 3.92
C ARG A 106 8.98 2.81 3.65
N ARG A 107 9.69 3.18 4.71
CA ARG A 107 11.00 3.84 4.64
C ARG A 107 11.95 3.19 5.64
N PHE A 108 13.19 3.02 5.21
CA PHE A 108 14.27 2.50 6.04
C PHE A 108 15.07 3.61 6.76
N GLU A 109 14.92 4.87 6.32
CA GLU A 109 15.83 5.97 6.70
C GLU A 109 15.17 7.09 7.51
N ILE A 110 13.83 7.11 7.65
CA ILE A 110 13.10 8.16 8.37
C ILE A 110 12.49 7.58 9.65
N LYS A 111 12.69 8.26 10.78
CA LYS A 111 12.09 7.89 12.08
C LYS A 111 10.59 8.17 12.16
N GLU A 112 10.12 9.16 11.40
CA GLU A 112 8.69 9.47 11.31
C GLU A 112 7.95 8.46 10.44
N HIS A 113 6.72 8.14 10.84
CA HIS A 113 5.85 7.21 10.14
C HIS A 113 4.58 7.93 9.66
N PRO A 114 4.64 8.80 8.63
CA PRO A 114 3.43 9.42 8.12
C PRO A 114 2.57 8.42 7.34
N ALA A 115 1.25 8.51 7.51
CA ALA A 115 0.27 7.85 6.65
C ALA A 115 -0.64 8.87 5.99
N ASP A 116 -0.75 8.82 4.66
CA ASP A 116 -1.74 9.60 3.95
C ASP A 116 -3.13 9.02 4.19
N VAL A 117 -4.08 9.90 4.45
CA VAL A 117 -5.47 9.57 4.75
C VAL A 117 -6.31 9.86 3.52
N PHE A 118 -7.06 8.86 3.07
CA PHE A 118 -8.01 8.98 1.98
C PHE A 118 -9.44 8.75 2.46
N SER A 119 -10.37 9.58 2.02
CA SER A 119 -11.83 9.42 2.17
C SER A 119 -12.49 9.67 0.82
N ASP A 120 -13.47 8.87 0.43
CA ASP A 120 -14.19 9.01 -0.85
C ASP A 120 -13.26 9.19 -2.07
N ASN A 121 -12.19 8.39 -2.10
CA ASN A 121 -11.13 8.42 -3.12
C ASN A 121 -10.31 9.72 -3.22
N LYS A 122 -10.43 10.63 -2.24
CA LYS A 122 -9.65 11.87 -2.16
C LYS A 122 -8.69 11.82 -0.99
N GLN A 123 -7.47 12.31 -1.18
CA GLN A 123 -6.55 12.54 -0.09
C GLN A 123 -7.09 13.70 0.76
N VAL A 124 -7.33 13.43 2.04
CA VAL A 124 -7.91 14.40 3.00
C VAL A 124 -6.89 14.92 4.01
N GLY A 125 -5.69 14.32 4.06
CA GLY A 125 -4.59 14.77 4.90
C GLY A 125 -3.56 13.69 5.11
N SER A 126 -2.72 13.88 6.12
CA SER A 126 -1.72 12.91 6.56
C SER A 126 -1.73 12.83 8.09
N LEU A 127 -1.47 11.65 8.64
CA LEU A 127 -1.43 11.36 10.06
C LEU A 127 -0.01 10.92 10.45
N ALA A 128 0.54 11.50 11.51
CA ALA A 128 1.76 10.96 12.13
C ALA A 128 1.41 9.68 12.90
N LEU A 129 1.97 8.55 12.49
CA LEU A 129 1.78 7.27 13.17
C LEU A 129 2.85 7.09 14.27
N PRO A 130 2.51 6.39 15.37
CA PRO A 130 3.45 6.14 16.46
C PRO A 130 4.51 5.07 16.13
N GLY A 131 4.42 4.39 14.99
CA GLY A 131 5.29 3.29 14.59
C GLY A 131 4.98 2.77 13.18
N GLU A 132 5.66 1.72 12.75
CA GLU A 132 5.33 1.06 11.49
C GLU A 132 3.99 0.33 11.62
N MET A 133 3.00 0.72 10.82
CA MET A 133 1.70 0.06 10.80
C MET A 133 1.81 -1.34 10.19
N VAL A 134 1.48 -2.38 10.95
CA VAL A 134 1.65 -3.79 10.55
C VAL A 134 0.34 -4.54 10.34
N ALA A 135 -0.73 -4.15 11.04
CA ALA A 135 -2.02 -4.84 10.93
C ALA A 135 -3.21 -3.98 11.36
N VAL A 136 -4.40 -4.41 10.91
CA VAL A 136 -5.70 -3.92 11.39
C VAL A 136 -6.59 -5.12 11.70
N ASP A 137 -7.24 -5.10 12.86
CA ASP A 137 -8.11 -6.20 13.25
C ASP A 137 -9.57 -6.02 12.78
N GLY A 138 -10.45 -6.93 13.18
CA GLY A 138 -11.86 -6.90 12.78
C GLY A 138 -12.67 -5.77 13.40
N GLN A 139 -12.14 -5.10 14.43
CA GLN A 139 -12.76 -3.98 15.11
C GLN A 139 -12.20 -2.64 14.60
N GLY A 140 -11.33 -2.66 13.59
CA GLY A 140 -10.66 -1.46 13.06
C GLY A 140 -9.54 -0.94 13.97
N ARG A 141 -9.05 -1.76 14.92
CA ARG A 141 -7.91 -1.38 15.76
C ARG A 141 -6.62 -1.52 14.96
N LEU A 142 -5.81 -0.48 15.00
CA LEU A 142 -4.53 -0.36 14.33
C LEU A 142 -3.43 -0.93 15.22
N TYR A 143 -2.52 -1.69 14.62
CA TYR A 143 -1.36 -2.27 15.29
C TYR A 143 -0.09 -1.74 14.65
N PHE A 144 0.82 -1.24 15.48
CA PHE A 144 2.09 -0.67 15.08
C PHE A 144 3.24 -1.38 15.78
N VAL A 145 4.37 -1.50 15.10
CA VAL A 145 5.65 -1.90 15.70
C VAL A 145 6.51 -0.66 15.88
N GLU A 146 7.06 -0.50 17.07
CA GLU A 146 8.02 0.55 17.41
C GLU A 146 9.33 -0.09 17.87
N GLU A 147 10.46 0.37 17.32
CA GLU A 147 11.82 -0.11 17.61
C GLU A 147 12.70 1.03 18.15
N THR A 148 12.27 1.71 19.21
CA THR A 148 13.03 2.83 19.81
C THR A 148 14.07 2.36 20.83
N ASP A 149 13.70 1.49 21.78
CA ASP A 149 14.62 0.93 22.80
C ASP A 149 14.58 -0.62 22.88
N TYR A 150 13.40 -1.19 22.65
CA TYR A 150 13.10 -2.62 22.55
C TYR A 150 11.82 -2.76 21.72
N PRO A 151 11.59 -3.91 21.04
CA PRO A 151 10.42 -4.07 20.18
C PRO A 151 9.12 -4.01 21.00
N LYS A 152 8.23 -3.09 20.62
CA LYS A 152 6.90 -2.92 21.23
C LYS A 152 5.81 -3.00 20.18
N ILE A 153 4.63 -3.46 20.60
CA ILE A 153 3.40 -3.39 19.81
C ILE A 153 2.48 -2.33 20.42
N ILE A 154 2.15 -1.32 19.64
CA ILE A 154 1.19 -0.27 20.02
C ILE A 154 -0.15 -0.60 19.36
N ARG A 155 -1.22 -0.56 20.16
CA ARG A 155 -2.60 -0.75 19.68
C ARG A 155 -3.38 0.55 19.83
N CYS A 156 -3.90 1.08 18.72
CA CYS A 156 -4.75 2.27 18.71
C CYS A 156 -6.16 1.94 18.22
N ALA A 157 -7.15 2.67 18.73
CA ALA A 157 -8.49 2.71 18.14
C ALA A 157 -8.57 3.90 17.19
N ALA A 158 -9.19 3.73 16.03
CA ALA A 158 -9.54 4.86 15.18
C ALA A 158 -10.85 5.47 15.71
N SER A 159 -10.78 6.71 16.18
CA SER A 159 -11.96 7.51 16.49
C SER A 159 -12.08 8.64 15.49
N GLU A 160 -13.28 8.87 14.97
CA GLU A 160 -13.57 10.15 14.31
C GLU A 160 -13.48 11.23 15.39
N ALA A 161 -12.64 12.25 15.18
CA ALA A 161 -12.69 13.43 16.03
C ALA A 161 -14.10 14.01 15.90
N GLY A 162 -14.84 14.08 17.01
CA GLY A 162 -16.21 14.57 17.02
C GLY A 162 -16.29 15.91 16.28
N ARG A 163 -17.17 15.97 15.28
CA ARG A 163 -17.54 17.21 14.61
C ARG A 163 -18.28 18.14 15.54
#